data_AF-A0A2A4VRT2-F1
#
_entry.id   AF-A0A2A4VRT2-F1
#
_cell.length_a   1.000
_cell.length_b   1.000
_cell.length_c   1.000
_cell.angle_alpha   90.00
_cell.angle_beta   90.00
_cell.angle_gamma   90.00
#
_symmetry.space_group_name_H-M   'P 1'
#
loop_
_entity.id
_entity.type
_entity.pdbx_description
1 polymer ?
#
loop_
_entity_poly.entity_id
_entity_poly.type
_entity_poly.pdbx_seq_one_letter_code
_entity_poly.pdbx_strand_id
1 'polypeptide(L)'
;MAKQRIALAVEVWHDIQRNLLSYLMLVFIVFSAFAVIYFTHLNRLATNQVEQLLAQRDAIDIEYRNLLLEQSSLSQSNDIESKAKKLLNMQRPTPENEIIVRLP
;
A
#
# COMPACT_ATOMS: atom_id res chain seq x y z
N MET A 1 -13.98 66.36 22.07
CA MET A 1 -13.41 64.99 22.05
C MET A 1 -13.83 64.15 20.83
N ALA A 2 -15.01 64.34 20.21
CA ALA A 2 -15.45 63.53 19.05
C ALA A 2 -14.69 63.82 17.73
N LYS A 3 -14.27 65.07 17.47
CA LYS A 3 -13.58 65.49 16.24
C LYS A 3 -12.24 64.77 16.01
N GLN A 4 -11.58 64.36 17.09
CA GLN A 4 -10.29 63.67 17.07
C GLN A 4 -10.44 62.19 16.69
N ARG A 5 -11.54 61.52 17.06
CA ARG A 5 -11.82 60.12 16.68
C ARG A 5 -12.11 59.97 15.20
N ILE A 6 -12.76 60.95 14.59
CA ILE A 6 -13.07 60.97 13.15
C ILE A 6 -11.78 61.16 12.34
N ALA A 7 -10.88 62.03 12.79
CA ALA A 7 -9.58 62.24 12.14
C ALA A 7 -8.72 60.96 12.15
N LEU A 8 -8.65 60.25 13.29
CA LEU A 8 -7.90 58.98 13.39
C LEU A 8 -8.45 57.89 12.46
N ALA A 9 -9.77 57.78 12.32
CA ALA A 9 -10.38 56.79 11.43
C ALA A 9 -10.06 57.07 9.95
N VAL A 10 -10.01 58.34 9.55
CA VAL A 10 -9.66 58.75 8.18
C VAL A 10 -8.17 58.53 7.89
N GLU A 11 -7.32 58.78 8.88
CA GLU A 11 -5.87 58.57 8.77
C GLU A 11 -5.52 57.09 8.64
N VAL A 12 -6.18 56.23 9.43
CA VAL A 12 -6.10 54.76 9.29
C VAL A 12 -6.59 54.31 7.91
N TRP A 13 -7.68 54.90 7.39
CA TRP A 13 -8.17 54.59 6.04
C TRP A 13 -7.15 54.94 4.95
N HIS A 14 -6.47 56.08 5.09
CA HIS A 14 -5.44 56.52 4.16
C HIS A 14 -4.21 55.59 4.19
N ASP A 15 -3.78 55.17 5.39
CA ASP A 15 -2.66 54.22 5.56
C ASP A 15 -3.00 52.82 5.03
N ILE A 16 -4.25 52.37 5.19
CA ILE A 16 -4.72 51.10 4.62
C ILE A 16 -4.68 51.14 3.09
N GLN A 17 -5.11 52.24 2.46
CA GLN A 17 -5.00 52.37 1.00
C GLN A 17 -3.55 52.41 0.54
N ARG A 18 -2.66 53.07 1.29
CA ARG A 18 -1.24 53.17 0.94
C ARG A 18 -0.51 51.83 1.04
N ASN A 19 -0.86 50.99 2.01
CA ASN A 19 -0.22 49.70 2.27
C ASN A 19 -1.06 48.49 1.85
N LEU A 20 -2.09 48.70 1.01
CA LEU A 20 -3.02 47.65 0.56
C LEU A 20 -2.29 46.45 -0.07
N LEU A 21 -1.23 46.72 -0.83
CA LEU A 21 -0.42 45.69 -1.48
C LEU A 21 0.26 44.77 -0.46
N SER A 22 0.77 45.31 0.65
CA SER A 22 1.39 44.53 1.72
C SER A 22 0.38 43.64 2.44
N TYR A 23 -0.82 44.15 2.71
CA TYR A 23 -1.90 43.34 3.29
C TYR A 23 -2.36 42.24 2.35
N LEU A 24 -2.50 42.54 1.05
CA LEU A 24 -2.86 41.55 0.05
C LEU A 24 -1.81 40.43 -0.06
N MET A 25 -0.52 40.80 -0.04
CA MET A 25 0.58 39.85 -0.06
C MET A 25 0.61 38.96 1.20
N LEU A 26 0.29 39.52 2.37
CA LEU A 26 0.15 38.76 3.60
C LEU A 26 -0.97 37.71 3.49
N VAL A 27 -2.15 38.13 3.00
CA VAL A 27 -3.26 37.20 2.77
C VAL A 27 -2.87 36.11 1.76
N PHE A 28 -2.15 36.47 0.70
CA PHE A 28 -1.68 35.53 -0.32
C PHE A 28 -0.73 34.47 0.25
N ILE A 29 0.17 34.86 1.15
CA ILE A 29 1.08 33.94 1.85
C ILE A 29 0.29 32.97 2.73
N VAL A 30 -0.72 33.45 3.46
CA VAL A 30 -1.59 32.60 4.28
C VAL A 30 -2.34 31.60 3.40
N PHE A 31 -2.92 32.05 2.29
CA PHE A 31 -3.58 31.16 1.32
C PHE A 31 -2.62 30.12 0.73
N SER A 32 -1.40 30.53 0.39
CA SER A 32 -0.36 29.63 -0.11
C SER A 32 -0.02 28.54 0.92
N ALA A 33 0.14 28.90 2.19
CA ALA A 33 0.38 27.94 3.26
C ALA A 33 -0.75 26.91 3.38
N PHE A 34 -2.02 27.36 3.36
CA PHE A 34 -3.17 26.45 3.36
C PHE A 34 -3.22 25.56 2.11
N ALA A 35 -2.91 26.11 0.93
CA ALA A 35 -2.89 25.34 -0.31
C ALA A 35 -1.85 24.21 -0.28
N VAL A 36 -0.66 24.46 0.27
CA VAL A 36 0.39 23.44 0.44
C VAL A 36 -0.07 22.32 1.38
N ILE A 37 -0.69 22.67 2.51
CA ILE A 37 -1.24 21.68 3.46
C ILE A 37 -2.31 20.83 2.78
N TYR A 38 -3.22 21.46 2.04
CA TYR A 38 -4.28 20.77 1.32
C TYR A 38 -3.73 19.83 0.23
N PHE A 39 -2.75 20.29 -0.55
CA PHE A 39 -2.09 19.47 -1.56
C PHE A 39 -1.38 18.26 -0.94
N THR A 40 -0.74 18.43 0.22
CA THR A 40 -0.12 17.34 0.97
C THR A 40 -1.16 16.31 1.43
N HIS A 41 -2.32 16.77 1.92
CA HIS A 41 -3.41 15.88 2.31
C HIS A 41 -3.97 15.10 1.12
N LEU A 42 -4.16 15.76 -0.03
CA LEU A 42 -4.59 15.09 -1.27
C LEU A 42 -3.58 14.06 -1.75
N ASN A 43 -2.29 14.38 -1.74
CA ASN A 43 -1.24 13.41 -2.09
C ASN A 43 -1.26 12.19 -1.19
N ARG A 44 -1.44 12.39 0.12
CA ARG A 44 -1.55 11.28 1.07
C ARG A 44 -2.76 10.40 0.79
N LEU A 45 -3.92 10.99 0.47
CA LEU A 45 -5.11 10.23 0.09
C LEU A 45 -4.90 9.43 -1.21
N ALA A 46 -4.34 10.06 -2.24
CA ALA A 46 -4.09 9.42 -3.53
C ALA A 46 -3.07 8.27 -3.40
N THR A 47 -2.03 8.47 -2.58
CA THR A 47 -0.99 7.46 -2.33
C THR A 47 -1.57 6.25 -1.59
N ASN A 48 -2.42 6.47 -0.59
CA ASN A 48 -3.05 5.37 0.16
C ASN A 48 -3.83 4.40 -0.74
N GLN A 49 -4.56 4.90 -1.74
CA GLN A 49 -5.34 4.03 -2.63
C GLN A 49 -4.44 3.16 -3.52
N VAL A 50 -3.33 3.72 -4.00
CA VAL A 50 -2.33 2.98 -4.77
C VAL A 50 -1.66 1.93 -3.89
N GLU A 51 -1.26 2.30 -2.68
CA GLU A 51 -0.65 1.39 -1.71
C GLU A 51 -1.59 0.21 -1.36
N GLN A 52 -2.89 0.48 -1.18
CA GLN A 52 -3.87 -0.58 -0.92
C GLN A 52 -3.98 -1.58 -2.08
N LEU A 53 -4.02 -1.11 -3.32
CA LEU A 53 -4.08 -1.99 -4.49
C LEU A 53 -2.80 -2.80 -4.65
N LEU A 54 -1.64 -2.20 -4.40
CA LEU A 54 -0.36 -2.91 -4.40
C LEU A 54 -0.33 -3.99 -3.32
N ALA A 55 -0.78 -3.70 -2.11
CA ALA A 55 -0.84 -4.67 -1.02
C ALA A 55 -1.75 -5.87 -1.34
N GLN A 56 -2.89 -5.64 -1.99
CA GLN A 56 -3.77 -6.72 -2.44
C GLN A 56 -3.10 -7.59 -3.51
N ARG A 57 -2.41 -6.98 -4.46
CA ARG A 57 -1.67 -7.70 -5.50
C ARG A 57 -0.56 -8.55 -4.89
N ASP A 58 0.21 -8.00 -3.95
CA ASP A 58 1.30 -8.71 -3.28
C ASP A 58 0.77 -9.91 -2.49
N ALA A 59 -0.39 -9.79 -1.84
CA ALA A 59 -1.03 -10.91 -1.14
C ALA A 59 -1.37 -12.07 -2.09
N ILE A 60 -1.92 -11.76 -3.27
CA ILE A 60 -2.23 -12.78 -4.30
C ILE A 60 -0.94 -13.40 -4.87
N ASP A 61 0.09 -12.60 -5.12
CA ASP A 61 1.38 -13.08 -5.62
C ASP A 61 2.04 -14.07 -4.62
N ILE A 62 1.89 -13.83 -3.31
CA ILE A 62 2.33 -14.75 -2.26
C ILE A 62 1.53 -16.06 -2.29
N GLU A 63 0.20 -15.98 -2.36
CA GLU A 63 -0.66 -17.16 -2.40
C GLU A 63 -0.36 -18.02 -3.63
N TYR A 64 -0.22 -17.40 -4.81
CA TYR A 64 0.14 -18.08 -6.04
C TYR A 64 1.48 -18.83 -5.92
N ARG A 65 2.49 -18.19 -5.33
CA ARG A 65 3.79 -18.83 -5.08
C ARG A 65 3.68 -20.03 -4.14
N ASN A 66 2.88 -19.92 -3.08
CA ASN A 66 2.66 -21.02 -2.15
C ASN A 66 1.97 -22.21 -2.84
N LEU A 67 0.94 -21.95 -3.63
CA LEU A 67 0.23 -22.99 -4.40
C LEU A 67 1.16 -23.67 -5.42
N LEU A 68 2.02 -22.90 -6.09
CA LEU A 68 2.99 -23.45 -7.03
C LEU A 68 3.98 -24.38 -6.32
N LEU A 69 4.46 -24.00 -5.12
CA LEU A 69 5.33 -24.84 -4.31
C LEU A 69 4.61 -26.14 -3.88
N GLU A 70 3.37 -26.04 -3.44
CA GLU A 70 2.54 -27.20 -3.09
C GLU A 70 2.37 -28.16 -4.28
N GLN A 71 2.02 -27.62 -5.46
CA GLN A 71 1.85 -28.42 -6.68
C GLN A 71 3.17 -29.05 -7.13
N SER A 72 4.28 -28.34 -7.01
CA SER A 72 5.61 -28.89 -7.35
C SER A 72 6.01 -30.04 -6.42
N SER A 73 5.71 -29.94 -5.12
CA SER A 73 5.95 -31.00 -4.14
C SER A 73 5.10 -32.25 -4.43
N LEU A 74 3.82 -32.05 -4.77
CA LEU A 74 2.91 -33.12 -5.18
C LEU A 74 3.35 -33.77 -6.50
N SER A 75 3.74 -32.98 -7.50
CA SER A 75 4.23 -33.48 -8.79
C SER A 75 5.51 -34.29 -8.63
N GLN A 76 6.46 -33.80 -7.83
CA GLN A 76 7.75 -34.48 -7.64
C GLN A 76 7.58 -35.86 -6.98
N SER A 77 6.66 -35.98 -6.02
CA SER A 77 6.32 -37.27 -5.40
C SER A 77 5.57 -38.19 -6.38
N ASN A 78 4.59 -37.64 -7.11
CA ASN A 78 3.79 -38.41 -8.07
C ASN A 78 4.60 -38.86 -9.30
N ASP A 79 5.57 -38.08 -9.75
CA ASP A 79 6.42 -38.42 -10.89
C ASP A 79 7.32 -39.62 -10.58
N ILE A 80 7.85 -39.70 -9.36
CA ILE A 80 8.67 -40.85 -8.92
C ILE A 80 7.79 -42.10 -8.80
N GLU A 81 6.61 -41.99 -8.18
CA GLU A 81 5.69 -43.12 -8.04
C GLU A 81 5.15 -43.60 -9.40
N SER A 82 4.79 -42.68 -10.28
CA SER A 82 4.32 -42.96 -11.65
C SER A 82 5.42 -43.61 -12.50
N LYS A 83 6.65 -43.11 -12.44
CA LYS A 83 7.80 -43.74 -13.12
C LYS A 83 8.10 -45.12 -12.55
N ALA A 84 8.10 -45.30 -11.23
CA ALA A 84 8.32 -46.62 -10.61
C ALA A 84 7.22 -47.62 -10.98
N LYS A 85 5.96 -47.20 -11.02
CA LYS A 85 4.84 -48.07 -11.39
C LYS A 85 4.83 -48.42 -12.87
N LYS A 86 5.11 -47.46 -13.77
CA LYS A 86 5.07 -47.67 -15.23
C LYS A 86 6.35 -48.28 -15.81
N LEU A 87 7.53 -47.87 -15.36
CA LEU A 87 8.81 -48.36 -15.91
C LEU A 87 9.30 -49.62 -15.19
N LEU A 88 9.04 -49.75 -13.88
CA LEU A 88 9.53 -50.87 -13.07
C LEU A 88 8.43 -51.87 -12.71
N ASN A 89 7.18 -51.69 -13.18
CA ASN A 89 6.03 -52.56 -12.87
C ASN A 89 5.83 -52.77 -11.35
N MET A 90 6.26 -51.83 -10.51
CA MET A 90 6.16 -51.97 -9.07
C MET A 90 4.70 -51.91 -8.63
N GLN A 91 4.22 -53.00 -8.01
CA GLN A 91 2.91 -53.07 -7.37
C GLN A 91 3.06 -52.83 -5.87
N ARG A 92 2.12 -52.10 -5.29
CA ARG A 92 2.07 -51.88 -3.83
C ARG A 92 1.82 -53.25 -3.18
N PRO A 93 2.71 -53.74 -2.30
CA PRO A 93 2.56 -55.06 -1.70
C PRO A 93 1.27 -55.13 -0.87
N THR A 94 0.50 -56.18 -1.07
CA THR A 94 -0.68 -56.52 -0.26
C THR A 94 -0.24 -57.13 1.08
N PRO A 95 -1.10 -57.10 2.12
CA PRO A 95 -0.76 -57.61 3.46
C PRO A 95 -0.25 -59.06 3.48
N GLU A 96 -0.62 -59.85 2.47
CA GLU A 96 -0.24 -61.25 2.30
C GLU A 96 1.21 -61.45 1.81
N ASN A 97 1.83 -60.41 1.22
CA ASN A 97 3.19 -60.43 0.69
C ASN A 97 4.18 -59.60 1.53
N GLU A 98 3.77 -59.13 2.71
CA GLU A 98 4.60 -58.30 3.57
C GLU A 98 5.48 -59.18 4.49
N ILE A 99 6.75 -59.34 4.14
CA ILE A 99 7.73 -60.05 4.98
C ILE A 99 8.39 -59.02 5.89
N ILE A 100 7.95 -58.96 7.15
CA ILE A 100 8.54 -58.08 8.17
C ILE A 100 9.87 -58.69 8.63
N VAL A 101 10.98 -58.19 8.11
CA VAL A 101 12.31 -58.54 8.60
C VAL A 101 12.65 -57.63 9.78
N ARG A 102 12.64 -58.19 11.00
CA ARG A 102 13.19 -57.51 12.18
C ARG A 102 14.72 -57.61 12.10
N LEU A 103 15.39 -56.48 11.98
CA LEU A 103 16.84 -56.42 12.12
C LEU A 103 17.23 -56.66 13.60
N PRO A 104 18.36 -57.35 13.85
CA PRO A 104 18.88 -57.60 15.19
C PRO A 104 19.34 -56.32 15.91
#